data_AF-A0A966WQT1-F1
#
_entry.id   AF-A0A966WQT1-F1
#
_cell.length_a   1.000
_cell.length_b   1.000
_cell.length_c   1.000
_cell.angle_alpha   90.00
_cell.angle_beta   90.00
_cell.angle_gamma   90.00
#
_symmetry.space_group_name_H-M   'P 1'
#
loop_
_entity.id
_entity.type
_entity.pdbx_description
1 polymer ?
#
loop_
_entity_poly.entity_id
_entity_poly.type
_entity_poly.pdbx_seq_one_letter_code
_entity_poly.pdbx_strand_id
1 'polypeptide(L)' 'ALAAAMEMPRATRAVARACAQNHVSLAVPCHRVVGQDGSLTGYRWGLARKKRLLEQERAARVSPD' A
#
# COMPACT_ATOMS: atom_id res chain seq x y z
N ALA A 1 -9.09 0.84 -8.31
CA ALA A 1 -8.43 2.14 -8.52
C ALA A 1 -7.07 1.99 -9.18
N LEU A 2 -6.05 1.44 -8.50
CA LEU A 2 -4.68 1.43 -9.03
C LEU A 2 -4.52 0.72 -10.39
N ALA A 3 -5.04 -0.50 -10.54
CA ALA A 3 -4.97 -1.22 -11.82
C ALA A 3 -5.76 -0.50 -12.94
N ALA A 4 -6.87 0.14 -12.60
CA ALA A 4 -7.66 0.92 -13.55
C ALA A 4 -6.97 2.22 -13.97
N ALA A 5 -6.21 2.86 -13.07
CA ALA A 5 -5.40 4.05 -13.39
C ALA A 5 -4.26 3.74 -14.37
N MET A 6 -3.92 2.46 -14.54
CA MET A 6 -2.97 1.96 -15.55
C MET A 6 -3.69 1.46 -16.81
N GLU A 7 -4.98 1.74 -16.97
CA GLU A 7 -5.84 1.22 -18.06
C GLU A 7 -5.94 -0.31 -18.11
N MET A 8 -5.62 -0.97 -16.98
CA MET A 8 -5.63 -2.43 -16.83
C MET A 8 -6.55 -2.87 -15.68
N PRO A 9 -7.87 -2.58 -15.73
CA PRO A 9 -8.78 -2.80 -14.60
C PRO A 9 -8.85 -4.26 -14.12
N ARG A 10 -8.55 -5.23 -15.00
CA ARG A 10 -8.53 -6.67 -14.67
C ARG A 10 -7.22 -7.15 -14.02
N ALA A 11 -6.20 -6.30 -13.93
CA ALA A 11 -4.86 -6.65 -13.43
C ALA A 11 -4.70 -6.54 -11.90
N THR A 12 -5.78 -6.42 -11.14
CA THR A 12 -5.75 -6.22 -9.66
C THR A 12 -4.86 -7.22 -8.93
N ARG A 13 -4.94 -8.52 -9.27
CA ARG A 13 -4.09 -9.56 -8.65
C ARG A 13 -2.62 -9.40 -9.01
N ALA A 14 -2.31 -9.04 -10.25
CA ALA A 14 -0.94 -8.81 -10.69
C ALA A 14 -0.33 -7.60 -9.98
N VAL A 15 -1.08 -6.50 -9.89
CA VAL A 15 -0.69 -5.30 -9.15
C VAL A 15 -0.46 -5.61 -7.67
N ALA A 16 -1.39 -6.32 -7.02
CA ALA A 16 -1.24 -6.72 -5.62
C ALA A 16 0.03 -7.56 -5.38
N ARG A 17 0.31 -8.52 -6.27
CA ARG A 17 1.53 -9.33 -6.22
C ARG A 17 2.79 -8.49 -6.44
N ALA A 18 2.77 -7.53 -7.36
CA ALA A 18 3.90 -6.63 -7.59
C ALA A 18 4.19 -5.77 -6.35
N CYS A 19 3.16 -5.17 -5.74
CA CYS A 19 3.29 -4.42 -4.49
C CYS A 19 3.83 -5.27 -3.33
N ALA A 20 3.34 -6.51 -3.21
CA ALA A 20 3.77 -7.44 -2.17
C ALA A 20 5.24 -7.88 -2.32
N GLN A 21 5.79 -7.82 -3.53
CA GLN A 21 7.16 -8.24 -3.85
C GLN A 21 8.16 -7.08 -3.89
N ASN A 22 7.73 -5.84 -3.72
CA ASN A 22 8.61 -4.67 -3.81
C ASN A 22 9.75 -4.70 -2.77
N HIS A 23 11.00 -4.74 -3.25
CA HIS A 23 12.21 -4.68 -2.41
C HIS A 23 12.54 -3.25 -1.95
N VAL A 24 12.21 -2.24 -2.74
CA VAL A 24 12.51 -0.82 -2.47
C VAL A 24 11.32 -0.15 -1.79
N SER A 25 10.85 -0.76 -0.70
CA SER A 25 9.78 -0.17 0.12
C SER A 25 10.21 1.18 0.70
N LEU A 26 9.24 2.02 1.07
CA LEU A 26 9.39 3.43 1.47
C LEU A 26 9.68 4.38 0.31
N ALA A 27 10.66 4.08 -0.56
CA ALA A 27 10.90 4.87 -1.77
C ALA A 27 9.77 4.68 -2.78
N VAL A 28 9.39 3.43 -3.04
CA VAL A 28 8.15 3.09 -3.75
C VAL A 28 7.11 2.67 -2.69
N PRO A 29 6.07 3.47 -2.43
CA PRO A 29 5.21 3.35 -1.24
C PRO A 29 4.15 2.25 -1.37
N CYS A 30 4.57 0.99 -1.55
CA CYS A 30 3.65 -0.14 -1.71
C CYS A 30 2.83 -0.43 -0.44
N HIS A 31 3.23 0.08 0.72
CA HIS A 31 2.43 0.03 1.95
C HIS A 31 1.14 0.85 1.87
N ARG A 32 1.02 1.80 0.92
CA ARG A 32 -0.21 2.59 0.68
C ARG A 32 -1.26 1.86 -0.13
N VAL A 33 -0.93 0.75 -0.78
CA VAL A 33 -1.89 -0.06 -1.54
C VAL A 33 -2.67 -0.95 -0.59
N VAL A 34 -3.99 -0.77 -0.52
CA VAL A 34 -4.90 -1.51 0.38
C VAL A 34 -6.04 -2.17 -0.41
N GLY A 35 -6.71 -3.15 0.21
CA GLY A 35 -7.93 -3.73 -0.34
C GLY A 35 -9.03 -2.67 -0.52
N GLN A 36 -10.00 -2.95 -1.41
CA GLN A 36 -11.13 -2.03 -1.62
C GLN A 36 -11.99 -1.85 -0.36
N ASP A 37 -12.01 -2.87 0.50
CA ASP A 37 -12.64 -2.90 1.82
C ASP A 37 -11.76 -2.27 2.93
N GLY A 38 -10.59 -1.73 2.57
CA GLY A 38 -9.61 -1.20 3.52
C GLY A 38 -8.71 -2.24 4.17
N SER A 39 -8.86 -3.53 3.81
CA SER A 39 -8.03 -4.60 4.38
C SER A 39 -6.55 -4.43 4.06
N LEU A 40 -5.69 -4.75 5.04
CA LEU A 40 -4.26 -4.81 4.85
C LEU A 40 -3.87 -6.19 4.34
N THR A 41 -3.40 -6.24 3.10
CA THR A 41 -2.90 -7.46 2.46
C THR A 41 -1.52 -7.22 1.89
N GLY A 42 -0.78 -8.31 1.61
CA GLY A 42 0.42 -8.31 0.78
C GLY A 42 1.46 -7.22 1.10
N TYR A 43 2.46 -7.54 1.91
CA TYR A 43 3.58 -6.65 2.14
C TYR A 43 4.83 -7.44 2.51
N ARG A 44 5.90 -7.29 1.71
CA ARG A 44 7.16 -8.04 1.88
C ARG A 44 7.70 -8.01 3.29
N TRP A 45 7.60 -6.87 3.97
CA TRP A 45 8.21 -6.64 5.27
C TRP A 45 7.23 -6.85 6.45
N GLY A 46 6.10 -7.52 6.21
CA GLY A 46 5.13 -7.91 7.23
C GLY A 46 4.03 -6.89 7.52
N LEU A 47 2.78 -7.38 7.69
CA LEU A 47 1.60 -6.53 7.82
C LEU A 47 1.64 -5.58 9.03
N ALA A 48 2.27 -5.98 10.13
CA ALA A 48 2.46 -5.11 11.30
C ALA A 48 3.23 -3.82 10.95
N ARG A 49 4.29 -3.95 10.13
CA ARG A 49 5.06 -2.80 9.66
C ARG A 49 4.25 -1.93 8.70
N LYS A 50 3.49 -2.53 7.79
CA LYS A 50 2.57 -1.80 6.89
C LYS A 50 1.56 -0.97 7.67
N LYS A 51 0.94 -1.57 8.70
CA LYS A 51 0.00 -0.88 9.60
C LYS A 51 0.66 0.32 10.27
N ARG A 52 1.82 0.11 10.90
CA ARG A 52 2.56 1.18 11.60
C ARG A 52 2.95 2.33 10.67
N LEU A 53 3.39 2.04 9.45
CA LEU A 53 3.72 3.09 8.46
C LEU A 53 2.50 3.93 8.10
N LEU A 54 1.36 3.29 7.85
CA LEU A 54 0.11 3.99 7.56
C LEU A 54 -0.36 4.85 8.74
N GLU A 55 -0.21 4.38 9.97
CA GLU A 55 -0.51 5.15 11.19
C GLU A 55 0.40 6.37 11.33
N GLN A 56 1.71 6.21 11.12
CA GLN A 56 2.67 7.31 11.16
C GLN A 56 2.36 8.36 10.08
N GLU A 57 2.02 7.94 8.85
CA GLU A 57 1.63 8.85 7.77
C GLU A 57 0.28 9.56 8.03
N ARG A 58 -0.60 8.97 8.84
CA ARG A 58 -1.84 9.63 9.28
C ARG A 58 -1.53 10.66 10.36
N ALA A 59 -0.72 10.30 11.35
CA ALA A 59 -0.29 11.21 12.41
C ALA A 59 0.47 12.42 11.85
N ALA A 60 1.40 12.21 10.91
CA ALA A 60 2.16 13.28 10.27
C ALA A 60 1.31 14.24 9.41
N ARG A 61 0.11 13.83 8.99
CA ARG A 61 -0.83 14.69 8.26
C ARG A 61 -1.64 15.60 9.18
N VAL A 62 -1.75 15.26 10.45
CA VAL A 62 -2.35 16.12 11.47
C VAL A 62 -1.23 17.06 11.93
N SER A 63 -1.27 18.33 11.51
CA SER A 63 -0.40 19.35 12.13
C SER A 63 -0.68 19.37 13.63
N PRO A 64 0.35 19.35 14.49
CA PRO A 64 0.15 19.79 15.86
C PRO A 64 -0.10 21.30 15.79
N ASP A 65 -1.25 21.75 16.30
CA ASP A 65 -1.52 23.16 16.57
C ASP A 65 -0.44 23.76 17.50
#